data_AF-A0A644T4I3-F1
#
_entry.id   AF-A0A644T4I3-F1
#
_cell.length_a   1.000
_cell.length_b   1.000
_cell.length_c   1.000
_cell.angle_alpha   90.00
_cell.angle_beta   90.00
_cell.angle_gamma   90.00
#
_symmetry.space_group_name_H-M   'P 1'
#
loop_
_entity.id
_entity.type
_entity.pdbx_description
1 polymer ?
#
loop_
_entity_poly.entity_id
_entity_poly.type
_entity_poly.pdbx_seq_one_letter_code
_entity_poly.pdbx_strand_id
1 'polypeptide(L)'
;MTEDTTIAQKILRHLDGWVLKDSEDDLTINDEELSEEEINRLFDGGNKKVYLSEVMEFYEEAELEAELITGQLPTELNEIGIKLFYNGIYLLTASNLWNKYNVRVNEKNTEGEYIPSYGGLLYSRALKKLKPLTKNTIIGLSGTS
;
A
#
# COMPACT_ATOMS: atom_id res chain seq x y z
N MET A 1 -10.06 -18.34 -5.93
CA MET A 1 -9.41 -17.08 -5.48
C MET A 1 -10.47 -16.21 -4.82
N THR A 2 -10.27 -15.82 -3.56
CA THR A 2 -11.24 -15.00 -2.80
C THR A 2 -11.11 -13.52 -3.18
N GLU A 3 -12.11 -12.72 -2.79
CA GLU A 3 -12.08 -11.26 -2.95
C GLU A 3 -10.88 -10.64 -2.23
N ASP A 4 -10.62 -11.05 -0.98
CA ASP A 4 -9.47 -10.62 -0.18
C ASP A 4 -8.13 -10.90 -0.87
N THR A 5 -7.97 -12.10 -1.45
CA THR A 5 -6.74 -12.41 -2.22
C THR A 5 -6.58 -11.46 -3.40
N THR A 6 -7.67 -11.08 -4.07
CA THR A 6 -7.65 -10.15 -5.20
C THR A 6 -7.27 -8.74 -4.75
N ILE A 7 -7.79 -8.28 -3.61
CA ILE A 7 -7.45 -7.00 -3.00
C ILE A 7 -5.96 -6.98 -2.61
N ALA A 8 -5.51 -8.01 -1.89
CA ALA A 8 -4.12 -8.14 -1.48
C ALA A 8 -3.16 -8.11 -2.68
N GLN A 9 -3.45 -8.84 -3.75
CA GLN A 9 -2.63 -8.79 -4.97
C GLN A 9 -2.56 -7.38 -5.59
N LYS A 10 -3.65 -6.60 -5.56
CA LYS A 10 -3.63 -5.20 -6.04
C LYS A 10 -2.74 -4.31 -5.18
N ILE A 11 -2.73 -4.52 -3.87
CA ILE A 11 -1.86 -3.81 -2.91
C ILE A 11 -0.40 -4.19 -3.14
N LEU A 12 -0.08 -5.48 -3.17
CA LEU A 12 1.30 -5.98 -3.27
C LEU A 12 1.96 -5.63 -4.62
N ARG A 13 1.20 -5.40 -5.69
CA ARG A 13 1.73 -4.84 -6.95
C ARG A 13 2.40 -3.47 -6.78
N HIS A 14 2.13 -2.75 -5.70
CA HIS A 14 2.81 -1.50 -5.36
C HIS A 14 4.07 -1.69 -4.52
N LEU A 15 4.40 -2.92 -4.14
CA LEU A 15 5.54 -3.28 -3.31
C LEU A 15 6.38 -4.28 -4.09
N ASP A 16 7.40 -3.78 -4.80
CA ASP A 16 8.21 -4.63 -5.68
C ASP A 16 8.77 -5.83 -4.92
N GLY A 17 8.51 -7.01 -5.48
CA GLY A 17 8.82 -8.30 -4.88
C GLY A 17 7.86 -8.81 -3.80
N TRP A 18 6.93 -8.05 -3.22
CA TRP A 18 6.13 -8.59 -2.11
C TRP A 18 5.11 -9.62 -2.57
N VAL A 19 4.98 -10.71 -1.82
CA VAL A 19 4.09 -11.84 -2.13
C VAL A 19 3.34 -12.30 -0.87
N LEU A 20 2.18 -12.94 -1.07
CA LEU A 20 1.46 -13.57 0.03
C LEU A 20 2.19 -14.82 0.51
N LYS A 21 2.22 -15.03 1.83
CA LYS A 21 2.94 -16.17 2.43
C LYS A 21 2.28 -17.52 2.13
N ASP A 22 0.96 -17.52 1.92
CA ASP A 22 0.15 -18.73 1.70
C ASP A 22 -0.32 -18.87 0.24
N SER A 23 0.26 -18.12 -0.73
CA SER A 23 -0.01 -18.41 -2.14
C SER A 23 0.66 -19.73 -2.49
N GLU A 24 -0.13 -20.78 -2.71
CA GLU A 24 0.30 -22.10 -3.22
C GLU A 24 0.97 -22.05 -4.61
N ASP A 25 1.26 -20.87 -5.14
CA ASP A 25 2.20 -20.69 -6.24
C ASP A 25 3.62 -20.75 -5.64
N ASP A 26 4.09 -21.97 -5.37
CA ASP A 26 5.53 -22.24 -5.46
C ASP A 26 5.95 -21.76 -6.85
N LEU A 27 6.62 -20.60 -6.89
CA LEU A 27 7.44 -20.21 -8.03
C LEU A 27 8.40 -21.37 -8.26
N THR A 28 8.04 -22.27 -9.17
CA THR A 28 8.92 -23.32 -9.66
C THR A 28 9.91 -22.61 -10.56
N ILE A 29 10.96 -22.12 -9.92
CA ILE A 29 12.13 -21.64 -10.61
C ILE A 29 12.77 -22.87 -11.24
N ASN A 30 13.26 -22.73 -12.46
CA ASN A 30 14.03 -23.79 -13.08
C ASN A 30 15.40 -23.84 -12.37
N ASP A 31 15.45 -24.56 -11.25
CA ASP A 31 16.61 -24.66 -10.35
C ASP A 31 17.82 -25.39 -10.99
N GLU A 32 17.69 -25.87 -12.23
CA GLU A 32 18.75 -26.55 -12.96
C GLU A 32 19.90 -25.61 -13.40
N GLU A 33 19.67 -24.28 -13.43
CA GLU A 33 20.66 -23.30 -13.92
C GLU A 33 21.24 -22.37 -12.85
N LEU A 34 20.74 -22.38 -11.61
CA LEU A 34 21.14 -21.44 -10.56
C LEU A 34 21.57 -22.19 -9.29
N SER A 35 22.74 -21.85 -8.75
CA SER A 35 23.20 -22.42 -7.47
C SER A 35 22.33 -21.96 -6.29
N GLU A 36 22.29 -22.73 -5.20
CA GLU A 36 21.60 -22.34 -3.96
C GLU A 36 22.05 -20.96 -3.45
N GLU A 37 23.30 -20.55 -3.69
CA GLU A 37 23.80 -19.21 -3.33
C GLU A 37 23.30 -18.11 -4.28
N GLU A 38 23.04 -18.42 -5.55
CA GLU A 38 22.45 -17.48 -6.53
C GLU A 38 20.94 -17.36 -6.32
N ILE A 39 20.27 -18.47 -6.00
CA ILE A 39 18.89 -18.50 -5.51
C ILE A 39 18.84 -17.67 -4.21
N ASN A 40 19.68 -17.99 -3.23
CA ASN A 40 19.73 -17.20 -1.99
C ASN A 40 20.13 -15.75 -2.23
N ARG A 41 20.93 -15.37 -3.25
CA ARG A 41 21.20 -13.95 -3.57
C ARG A 41 20.06 -13.26 -4.31
N LEU A 42 19.32 -13.98 -5.16
CA LEU A 42 18.08 -13.51 -5.77
C LEU A 42 16.97 -13.33 -4.70
N PHE A 43 17.02 -14.11 -3.62
CA PHE A 43 16.06 -14.10 -2.51
C PHE A 43 16.58 -13.47 -1.19
N ASP A 44 17.86 -13.09 -1.06
CA ASP A 44 18.45 -12.36 0.10
C ASP A 44 18.15 -10.87 0.01
N GLY A 45 17.77 -10.38 -1.17
CA GLY A 45 17.05 -9.11 -1.34
C GLY A 45 15.53 -9.25 -1.16
N GLY A 46 15.08 -10.40 -0.63
CA GLY A 46 13.86 -11.08 -0.98
C GLY A 46 12.55 -10.32 -0.85
N ASN A 47 11.72 -10.52 -1.86
CA ASN A 47 10.28 -10.57 -1.82
C ASN A 47 9.73 -10.75 -0.38
N LYS A 48 9.18 -9.69 0.23
CA LYS A 48 8.63 -9.83 1.58
C LYS A 48 7.37 -10.67 1.51
N LYS A 49 7.41 -11.82 2.20
CA LYS A 49 6.24 -12.67 2.42
C LYS A 49 5.41 -12.04 3.54
N VAL A 50 4.16 -11.71 3.23
CA VAL A 50 3.20 -11.15 4.19
C VAL A 50 1.96 -12.03 4.24
N TYR A 51 1.36 -12.15 5.43
CA TYR A 51 0.12 -12.91 5.58
C TYR A 51 -1.06 -12.16 4.97
N LEU A 52 -2.02 -12.89 4.40
CA LEU A 52 -3.24 -12.27 3.86
C LEU A 52 -3.96 -11.45 4.93
N SER A 53 -4.12 -12.01 6.14
CA SER A 53 -4.77 -11.31 7.27
C SER A 53 -4.10 -9.99 7.59
N GLU A 54 -2.77 -9.93 7.56
CA GLU A 54 -2.02 -8.72 7.84
C GLU A 54 -2.20 -7.67 6.75
N VAL A 55 -2.21 -8.08 5.47
CA VAL A 55 -2.53 -7.15 4.37
C VAL A 55 -3.93 -6.58 4.52
N MET A 56 -4.89 -7.40 4.95
CA MET A 56 -6.27 -6.98 5.15
C MET A 56 -6.44 -6.07 6.37
N GLU A 57 -5.74 -6.30 7.47
CA GLU A 57 -5.71 -5.38 8.63
C GLU A 57 -5.26 -3.97 8.20
N PHE A 58 -4.15 -3.86 7.47
CA PHE A 58 -3.69 -2.57 6.93
C PHE A 58 -4.63 -1.98 5.87
N TYR A 59 -5.40 -2.82 5.18
CA TYR A 59 -6.37 -2.38 4.19
C TYR A 59 -7.57 -1.74 4.87
N GLU A 60 -8.15 -2.39 5.88
CA GLU A 60 -9.26 -1.86 6.68
C GLU A 60 -8.88 -0.54 7.36
N GLU A 61 -7.67 -0.46 7.93
CA GLU A 61 -7.16 0.80 8.49
C GLU A 61 -7.03 1.91 7.44
N ALA A 62 -6.54 1.58 6.25
CA ALA A 62 -6.39 2.52 5.15
C ALA A 62 -7.74 2.96 4.55
N GLU A 63 -8.77 2.10 4.57
CA GLU A 63 -10.15 2.47 4.22
C GLU A 63 -10.69 3.53 5.17
N LEU A 64 -10.57 3.30 6.48
CA LEU A 64 -10.99 4.26 7.50
C LEU A 64 -10.24 5.59 7.37
N GLU A 65 -8.91 5.56 7.15
CA GLU A 65 -8.12 6.77 6.93
C GLU A 65 -8.54 7.50 5.65
N ALA A 66 -8.81 6.77 4.56
CA ALA A 66 -9.24 7.36 3.31
C ALA A 66 -10.61 8.04 3.44
N GLU A 67 -11.58 7.41 4.12
CA GLU A 67 -12.89 8.00 4.42
C GLU A 67 -12.77 9.28 5.25
N LEU A 68 -11.89 9.29 6.26
CA LEU A 68 -11.61 10.48 7.06
C LEU A 68 -10.98 11.60 6.23
N ILE A 69 -10.05 11.28 5.33
CA ILE A 69 -9.36 12.25 4.47
C ILE A 69 -10.32 12.85 3.43
N THR A 70 -11.17 12.03 2.80
CA THR A 70 -12.05 12.47 1.73
C THR A 70 -13.37 13.05 2.24
N GLY A 71 -13.84 12.63 3.40
CA GLY A 71 -15.18 12.92 3.90
C GLY A 71 -16.29 12.33 3.02
N GLN A 72 -16.01 11.22 2.33
CA GLN A 72 -16.90 10.59 1.36
C GLN A 72 -16.88 9.07 1.51
N LEU A 73 -18.04 8.43 1.44
CA LEU A 73 -18.15 6.98 1.34
C LEU A 73 -17.99 6.52 -0.13
N PRO A 74 -17.42 5.34 -0.41
CA PRO A 74 -17.31 4.82 -1.78
C PRO A 74 -18.63 4.79 -2.54
N THR A 75 -19.73 4.51 -1.84
CA THR A 75 -21.10 4.40 -2.40
C THR A 75 -21.66 5.73 -2.89
N GLU A 76 -21.08 6.86 -2.47
CA GLU A 76 -21.49 8.21 -2.86
C GLU A 76 -20.77 8.70 -4.12
N LEU A 77 -19.75 7.95 -4.57
CA LEU A 77 -18.90 8.32 -5.69
C LEU A 77 -19.43 7.74 -7.01
N ASN A 78 -19.16 8.44 -8.12
CA ASN A 78 -19.36 7.87 -9.44
C ASN A 78 -18.29 6.80 -9.74
N GLU A 79 -18.45 6.06 -10.84
CA GLU A 79 -17.56 4.94 -11.20
C GLU A 79 -16.06 5.34 -11.23
N ILE A 80 -15.74 6.53 -11.73
CA ILE A 80 -14.37 7.05 -11.78
C ILE A 80 -13.87 7.37 -10.37
N GLY A 81 -14.71 7.99 -9.54
CA GLY A 81 -14.42 8.32 -8.15
C GLY A 81 -14.16 7.07 -7.31
N ILE A 82 -14.98 6.04 -7.47
CA ILE A 82 -14.80 4.72 -6.83
C ILE A 82 -13.42 4.15 -7.20
N LYS A 83 -13.07 4.15 -8.49
CA LYS A 83 -11.75 3.66 -8.95
C LYS A 83 -10.60 4.46 -8.35
N LEU A 84 -10.72 5.79 -8.27
CA LEU A 84 -9.69 6.65 -7.66
C LEU A 84 -9.56 6.42 -6.15
N PHE A 85 -10.69 6.23 -5.47
CA PHE A 85 -10.77 5.99 -4.03
C PHE A 85 -10.02 4.72 -3.64
N TYR A 86 -10.40 3.56 -4.20
CA TYR A 86 -9.73 2.29 -3.90
C TYR A 86 -8.27 2.28 -4.35
N ASN A 87 -7.94 2.93 -5.47
CA ASN A 87 -6.56 3.08 -5.89
C ASN A 87 -5.70 3.92 -4.92
N GLY A 88 -6.32 4.84 -4.19
CA GLY A 88 -5.70 5.60 -3.11
C GLY A 88 -5.46 4.70 -1.90
N ILE A 89 -6.49 3.97 -1.47
CA ILE A 89 -6.41 2.99 -0.37
C ILE A 89 -5.30 1.97 -0.63
N TYR A 90 -5.24 1.34 -1.80
CA TYR A 90 -4.21 0.33 -2.09
C TYR A 90 -2.77 0.87 -1.95
N LEU A 91 -2.55 2.14 -2.34
CA LEU A 91 -1.25 2.80 -2.17
C LEU A 91 -0.96 3.17 -0.72
N LEU A 92 -1.99 3.54 0.04
CA LEU A 92 -1.89 3.86 1.45
C LEU A 92 -1.58 2.60 2.27
N THR A 93 -2.29 1.50 2.02
CA THR A 93 -2.00 0.18 2.57
C THR A 93 -0.58 -0.26 2.24
N ALA A 94 -0.16 -0.14 0.98
CA ALA A 94 1.21 -0.47 0.57
C ALA A 94 2.25 0.38 1.30
N SER A 95 2.01 1.68 1.45
CA SER A 95 2.87 2.58 2.22
C SER A 95 3.03 2.11 3.67
N ASN A 96 1.92 1.77 4.33
CA ASN A 96 1.90 1.38 5.73
C ASN A 96 2.60 0.03 5.94
N LEU A 97 2.35 -0.94 5.05
CA LEU A 97 3.10 -2.20 4.99
C LEU A 97 4.60 -1.94 4.80
N TRP A 98 4.99 -1.13 3.82
CA TRP A 98 6.40 -0.83 3.60
C TRP A 98 7.04 -0.22 4.85
N ASN A 99 6.37 0.73 5.51
CA ASN A 99 6.86 1.36 6.72
C ASN A 99 7.05 0.34 7.86
N LYS A 100 6.06 -0.52 8.16
CA LYS A 100 6.16 -1.55 9.20
C LYS A 100 7.45 -2.36 9.10
N TYR A 101 7.79 -2.80 7.88
CA TYR A 101 8.91 -3.71 7.67
C TYR A 101 10.24 -3.02 7.33
N ASN A 102 10.25 -1.72 7.02
CA ASN A 102 11.45 -1.00 6.57
C ASN A 102 11.78 0.23 7.42
N VAL A 103 11.00 0.54 8.46
CA VAL A 103 11.41 1.47 9.53
C VAL A 103 12.42 0.75 10.44
N ARG A 104 13.60 0.44 9.89
CA ARG A 104 14.84 0.37 10.66
C ARG A 104 15.53 1.71 10.42
N VAL A 105 15.58 2.48 11.50
CA VAL A 105 16.12 3.84 11.57
C VAL A 105 17.52 3.88 10.94
N ASN A 106 17.64 4.54 9.79
CA ASN A 106 18.92 5.05 9.32
C ASN A 106 19.36 6.15 10.30
N GLU A 107 20.05 5.78 11.39
CA GLU A 107 20.86 6.73 12.20
C GLU A 107 22.14 7.18 11.46
N LYS A 108 22.26 6.87 10.16
CA LYS A 108 23.37 7.29 9.30
C LYS A 108 22.85 8.00 8.06
N ASN A 109 22.11 9.09 8.22
CA ASN A 109 21.93 10.03 7.14
C ASN A 109 23.01 11.11 7.24
N THR A 110 24.03 10.92 6.42
CA THR A 110 24.91 11.95 5.87
C THR A 110 24.13 13.22 5.56
N GLU A 111 24.62 14.35 6.08
CA GLU A 111 24.12 15.69 5.82
C GLU A 111 24.00 15.94 4.30
N GLY A 112 22.79 16.26 3.81
CA GLY A 112 22.63 16.99 2.54
C GLY A 112 21.69 16.40 1.47
N GLU A 113 21.35 15.10 1.49
CA GLU A 113 20.44 14.52 0.48
C GLU A 113 19.16 13.97 1.11
N TYR A 114 18.02 14.62 0.82
CA TYR A 114 16.71 14.10 1.17
C TYR A 114 16.35 12.96 0.20
N ILE A 115 16.59 11.72 0.61
CA ILE A 115 16.09 10.53 -0.09
C ILE A 115 14.73 10.19 0.53
N PRO A 116 13.60 10.47 -0.15
CA PRO A 116 12.29 10.10 0.37
C PRO A 116 12.22 8.57 0.48
N SER A 117 11.82 8.06 1.64
CA SER A 117 11.57 6.62 1.80
C SER A 117 10.50 6.16 0.80
N TYR A 118 10.59 4.92 0.33
CA TYR A 118 9.61 4.39 -0.62
C TYR A 118 8.18 4.44 -0.06
N GLY A 119 8.01 4.18 1.25
CA GLY A 119 6.75 4.41 1.96
C GLY A 119 6.26 5.86 1.83
N GLY A 120 7.12 6.85 2.05
CA GLY A 120 6.77 8.27 1.87
C GLY A 120 6.36 8.63 0.43
N LEU A 121 6.98 8.01 -0.57
CA LEU A 121 6.59 8.16 -1.98
C LEU A 121 5.21 7.55 -2.26
N LEU A 122 4.92 6.36 -1.75
CA LEU A 122 3.62 5.70 -1.87
C LEU A 122 2.52 6.50 -1.18
N TYR A 123 2.75 6.95 0.05
CA TYR A 123 1.85 7.82 0.79
C TYR A 123 1.50 9.09 0.00
N SER A 124 2.53 9.77 -0.53
CA SER A 124 2.34 10.96 -1.36
C SER A 124 1.50 10.69 -2.62
N ARG A 125 1.64 9.50 -3.22
CA ARG A 125 0.82 9.08 -4.37
C ARG A 125 -0.62 8.77 -3.96
N ALA A 126 -0.84 8.13 -2.81
CA ALA A 126 -2.17 7.88 -2.27
C ALA A 126 -2.92 9.20 -2.08
N LEU A 127 -2.30 10.18 -1.41
CA LEU A 127 -2.88 11.50 -1.21
C LEU A 127 -3.23 12.20 -2.54
N LYS A 128 -2.37 12.09 -3.56
CA LYS A 128 -2.67 12.65 -4.89
C LYS A 128 -3.91 12.03 -5.55
N LYS A 129 -4.20 10.75 -5.29
CA LYS A 129 -5.39 10.06 -5.79
C LYS A 129 -6.65 10.39 -4.99
N LEU A 130 -6.52 10.58 -3.69
CA LEU A 130 -7.64 10.91 -2.80
C LEU A 130 -8.02 12.39 -2.86
N LYS A 131 -7.07 13.30 -3.09
CA LYS A 131 -7.27 14.75 -3.11
C LYS A 131 -8.43 15.25 -3.99
N PRO A 132 -8.67 14.73 -5.22
CA PRO A 132 -9.82 15.15 -6.02
C PRO A 132 -11.19 14.84 -5.40
N LEU A 133 -11.23 13.94 -4.42
CA LEU A 133 -12.45 13.45 -3.76
C LEU A 133 -12.79 14.25 -2.49
N THR A 134 -11.92 15.15 -2.02
CA THR A 134 -12.05 15.88 -0.74
C THR A 134 -13.08 17.03 -0.81
N LYS A 135 -14.21 16.87 -1.50
CA LYS A 135 -15.15 17.99 -1.73
C LYS A 135 -15.74 18.50 -0.41
N ASN A 136 -15.39 19.76 -0.12
CA ASN A 136 -15.94 20.66 0.88
C ASN A 136 -16.12 20.08 2.29
N THR A 137 -15.08 20.26 3.11
CA THR A 137 -15.23 20.45 4.56
C THR A 137 -16.17 21.65 4.79
N ILE A 138 -17.48 21.38 4.83
CA ILE A 138 -18.55 22.09 5.52
C ILE A 138 -18.42 23.62 5.57
N ILE A 139 -19.14 24.28 4.64
CA ILE A 139 -19.92 25.48 4.98
C ILE A 139 -20.89 25.05 6.10
N GLY A 140 -20.71 25.57 7.32
CA GLY A 140 -21.61 25.23 8.42
C GLY A 140 -21.08 25.51 9.83
N LEU A 141 -20.68 26.76 10.11
CA LEU A 141 -20.80 27.31 11.47
C LEU A 141 -21.67 28.57 11.40
N SER A 142 -22.79 28.48 12.13
CA SER A 142 -23.81 29.48 12.46
C SER A 142 -24.57 30.16 11.32
N GLY A 143 -25.69 29.54 10.94
CA GLY A 143 -26.91 30.33 10.82
C GLY A 143 -27.58 30.44 12.19
N THR A 144 -27.62 31.63 12.77
CA THR A 144 -28.68 32.06 13.70
C THR A 144 -28.77 33.57 13.67
N SER A 145 -29.96 34.04 13.25
CA SER A 145 -30.59 35.34 13.53
C SER A 145 -30.18 36.54 12.69
#